data_AF-A0A355DJ14-F1
#
_entry.id   AF-A0A355DJ14-F1
#
_cell.length_a   1.000
_cell.length_b   1.000
_cell.length_c   1.000
_cell.angle_alpha   90.00
_cell.angle_beta   90.00
_cell.angle_gamma   90.00
#
_symmetry.space_group_name_H-M   'P 1'
#
loop_
_entity.id
_entity.type
_entity.pdbx_description
1 polymer ?
#
loop_
_entity_poly.entity_id
_entity_poly.type
_entity_poly.pdbx_seq_one_letter_code
_entity_poly.pdbx_strand_id
1 'polypeptide(L)' 'IQQGIQQGIEQGIEQGIEQGIEQGIEQGIEQGTLQAKVEMAKRLLNILDEEMISQTTGLSIEEIQALREIE' A
#
# COMPACT_ATOMS: atom_id res chain seq x y z
N ILE A 1 21.33 2.83 38.83
CA ILE A 1 20.26 3.75 38.38
C ILE A 1 20.60 4.35 37.01
N GLN A 2 21.72 5.08 36.86
CA GLN A 2 22.10 5.69 35.57
C GLN A 2 22.21 4.68 34.41
N GLN A 3 22.82 3.51 34.62
CA GLN A 3 22.92 2.48 33.57
C GLN A 3 21.56 1.94 33.13
N GLY A 4 20.64 1.69 34.05
CA GLY A 4 19.30 1.20 33.70
C GLY A 4 18.47 2.22 32.92
N ILE A 5 18.65 3.52 33.21
CA ILE A 5 18.00 4.59 32.43
C ILE A 5 18.58 4.65 31.02
N GLN A 6 19.91 4.60 30.88
CA GLN A 6 20.57 4.61 29.57
C GLN A 6 20.13 3.42 28.71
N GLN A 7 20.11 2.21 29.29
CA GLN A 7 19.65 1.00 28.60
C GLN A 7 18.19 1.08 28.19
N GLY A 8 17.30 1.60 29.06
CA GLY A 8 15.89 1.78 28.72
C GLY A 8 15.66 2.76 27.58
N ILE A 9 16.46 3.84 27.52
CA ILE A 9 16.40 4.82 26.41
C ILE A 9 16.88 4.19 25.11
N GLU A 10 18.03 3.50 25.13
CA GLU A 10 18.57 2.82 23.95
C GLU A 10 17.59 1.78 23.40
N GLN A 11 17.03 0.93 24.26
CA GLN A 11 16.02 -0.06 23.87
C GLN A 11 14.75 0.59 23.33
N GLY A 12 14.26 1.66 23.96
CA GLY A 12 13.07 2.37 23.49
C GLY A 12 13.28 3.01 22.11
N ILE A 13 14.46 3.57 21.85
CA ILE A 13 14.82 4.14 20.54
C ILE A 13 14.93 3.04 19.49
N GLU A 14 15.62 1.95 19.79
CA GLU A 14 15.80 0.82 18.87
C GLU A 14 14.43 0.22 18.49
N GLN A 15 13.58 -0.08 19.47
CA GLN A 15 12.23 -0.60 19.23
C GLN A 15 11.36 0.39 18.44
N GLY A 16 11.44 1.68 18.76
CA GLY A 16 10.67 2.71 18.05
C GLY A 16 11.08 2.84 16.58
N ILE A 17 12.39 2.76 16.28
CA ILE A 17 12.91 2.81 14.92
C ILE A 17 12.51 1.55 14.15
N GLU A 18 12.69 0.36 14.75
CA GLU A 18 12.34 -0.91 14.11
C GLU A 18 10.85 -0.96 13.74
N GLN A 19 9.96 -0.64 14.69
CA GLN A 19 8.52 -0.60 14.44
C GLN A 19 8.14 0.45 13.40
N GLY A 20 8.75 1.63 13.43
CA GLY A 20 8.47 2.69 12.47
C GLY A 20 8.88 2.32 11.04
N ILE A 21 10.03 1.65 10.88
CA ILE A 21 10.50 1.18 9.58
C ILE A 21 9.62 0.06 9.06
N GLU A 22 9.28 -0.92 9.89
CA GLU A 22 8.42 -2.04 9.50
C GLU A 22 7.05 -1.56 9.00
N GLN A 23 6.37 -0.71 9.79
CA GLN A 23 5.08 -0.14 9.43
C GLN A 23 5.16 0.71 8.16
N GLY A 24 6.22 1.52 8.02
CA GLY A 24 6.41 2.36 6.84
C GLY A 24 6.61 1.56 5.57
N ILE A 25 7.37 0.45 5.64
CA ILE A 25 7.59 -0.44 4.49
C ILE A 25 6.30 -1.17 4.13
N GLU A 26 5.57 -1.72 5.11
CA GLU A 26 4.32 -2.43 4.85
C GLU A 26 3.28 -1.52 4.18
N GLN A 27 3.05 -0.32 4.75
CA GLN A 27 2.13 0.67 4.18
C GLN A 27 2.58 1.12 2.78
N GLY A 28 3.87 1.33 2.57
CA GLY A 28 4.41 1.73 1.27
C GLY A 28 4.21 0.66 0.19
N ILE A 29 4.41 -0.62 0.53
CA ILE A 29 4.20 -1.74 -0.39
C ILE A 29 2.71 -1.90 -0.73
N GLU A 30 1.83 -1.83 0.27
CA GLU A 30 0.39 -1.94 0.06
C GLU A 30 -0.14 -0.81 -0.83
N GLN A 31 0.19 0.44 -0.50
CA GLN A 31 -0.21 1.61 -1.27
C GLN A 31 0.35 1.57 -2.70
N GLY A 32 1.64 1.23 -2.86
CA GLY A 32 2.27 1.13 -4.17
C GLY A 32 1.65 0.03 -5.04
N THR A 33 1.32 -1.11 -4.44
CA THR A 33 0.66 -2.22 -5.14
C THR A 33 -0.74 -1.82 -5.59
N LEU A 34 -1.54 -1.19 -4.72
CA LEU A 34 -2.87 -0.72 -5.06
C LEU A 34 -2.82 0.36 -6.17
N GLN A 35 -1.92 1.33 -6.05
CA GLN A 35 -1.75 2.38 -7.05
C GLN A 35 -1.36 1.79 -8.41
N ALA A 36 -0.45 0.80 -8.45
CA ALA A 36 -0.07 0.12 -9.68
C ALA A 36 -1.25 -0.61 -10.34
N LYS A 37 -2.10 -1.29 -9.55
CA LYS A 37 -3.32 -1.93 -10.06
C LYS A 37 -4.29 -0.92 -10.67
N VAL A 38 -4.52 0.19 -9.98
CA VAL A 38 -5.42 1.27 -10.43
C VAL A 38 -4.91 1.92 -11.72
N GLU A 39 -3.64 2.26 -11.79
CA GLU A 39 -3.04 2.87 -12.99
C GLU A 39 -3.05 1.91 -14.18
N MET A 40 -2.86 0.61 -13.93
CA MET A 40 -3.04 -0.41 -14.97
C MET A 40 -4.50 -0.45 -15.45
N ALA A 41 -5.47 -0.51 -14.54
CA ALA A 41 -6.89 -0.55 -14.90
C ALA A 41 -7.30 0.66 -15.75
N LYS A 42 -6.90 1.89 -15.35
CA LYS A 42 -7.19 3.11 -16.10
C LYS A 42 -6.72 3.05 -17.56
N ARG A 43 -5.52 2.52 -17.80
CA ARG A 43 -4.97 2.36 -19.17
C ARG A 43 -5.77 1.35 -19.99
N LEU A 44 -6.38 0.37 -19.35
CA LEU A 44 -7.13 -0.71 -19.98
C LEU A 44 -8.62 -0.38 -20.19
N LEU A 45 -9.19 0.60 -19.48
CA LEU A 45 -10.63 0.97 -19.53
C LEU A 45 -11.17 1.22 -20.95
N ASN A 46 -10.31 1.66 -21.87
CA ASN A 46 -10.67 1.95 -23.26
C ASN A 46 -10.32 0.82 -24.25
N ILE A 47 -9.75 -0.28 -23.76
CA ILE A 47 -9.23 -1.40 -24.57
C ILE A 47 -9.98 -2.69 -24.26
N LEU A 48 -10.26 -2.94 -22.97
CA LEU A 48 -10.84 -4.19 -22.48
C LEU A 48 -12.19 -3.92 -21.78
N ASP A 49 -13.00 -4.98 -21.67
CA ASP A 49 -14.18 -4.97 -20.81
C ASP A 49 -13.81 -5.10 -19.33
N GLU A 50 -14.78 -4.81 -18.46
CA GLU A 50 -14.56 -4.76 -17.01
C GLU A 50 -14.16 -6.12 -16.43
N GLU A 51 -14.68 -7.21 -17.00
CA GLU A 51 -14.36 -8.58 -16.57
C GLU A 51 -12.89 -8.92 -16.84
N MET A 52 -12.39 -8.61 -18.03
CA MET A 52 -10.98 -8.83 -18.39
C MET A 52 -10.05 -7.92 -17.58
N ILE A 53 -10.45 -6.67 -17.31
CA ILE A 53 -9.67 -5.75 -16.47
C ILE A 53 -9.59 -6.28 -15.04
N SER A 54 -10.70 -6.79 -14.48
CA SER A 54 -10.74 -7.39 -13.15
C SER A 54 -9.81 -8.58 -13.05
N GLN A 55 -9.87 -9.50 -14.01
CA GLN A 55 -8.99 -10.67 -14.05
C GLN A 55 -7.51 -10.30 -14.18
N THR A 56 -7.18 -9.25 -14.94
CA THR A 56 -5.80 -8.83 -15.18
C THR A 56 -5.19 -8.07 -14.01
N THR A 57 -5.96 -7.17 -13.40
CA THR A 57 -5.48 -6.25 -12.36
C THR A 57 -5.72 -6.77 -10.94
N GLY A 58 -6.65 -7.72 -10.79
CA GLY A 58 -7.11 -8.19 -9.48
C GLY A 58 -7.88 -7.13 -8.70
N LEU A 59 -8.48 -6.15 -9.39
CA LEU A 59 -9.47 -5.23 -8.84
C LEU A 59 -10.88 -5.81 -9.05
N SER A 60 -11.82 -5.44 -8.18
CA SER A 60 -13.22 -5.81 -8.33
C SER A 60 -13.88 -5.03 -9.48
N ILE A 61 -15.01 -5.53 -9.98
CA ILE A 61 -15.77 -4.84 -11.03
C ILE A 61 -16.25 -3.47 -10.52
N GLU A 62 -16.68 -3.39 -9.27
CA GLU A 62 -17.11 -2.15 -8.62
C GLU A 62 -15.97 -1.12 -8.55
N GLU A 63 -14.75 -1.56 -8.20
CA GLU A 63 -13.58 -0.69 -8.20
C GLU A 63 -13.28 -0.15 -9.61
N ILE A 64 -13.38 -1.00 -10.63
CA ILE A 64 -13.15 -0.61 -12.03
C ILE A 64 -14.22 0.37 -12.52
N GLN A 65 -15.48 0.16 -12.16
CA GLN A 65 -16.58 1.07 -12.51
C GLN A 65 -16.40 2.44 -11.86
N ALA A 66 -16.00 2.48 -10.59
CA ALA A 66 -15.72 3.74 -9.89
C ALA A 66 -14.61 4.55 -10.59
N LEU A 67 -13.62 3.88 -11.20
CA LEU A 67 -12.57 4.57 -11.97
C LEU A 67 -13.08 5.29 -13.22
N ARG A 68 -14.21 4.87 -13.81
CA ARG A 68 -14.84 5.54 -14.96
C ARG A 68 -15.58 6.82 -14.58
N GLU A 69 -16.07 6.91 -13.34
CA GLU A 69 -16.86 8.05 -12.85
C GLU A 69 -15.99 9.24 -12.39
N ILE A 70 -14.66 9.04 -12.34
CA ILE A 70 -13.68 10.02 -11.84
C ILE A 70 -13.16 10.95 -12.96
N GLU A 71 -13.49 10.69 -14.24
CA GLU A 71 -13.19 11.57 -15.39
C GLU A 71 -14.32 12.58 -15.68
#